data_AF-A0A968XRB4-F1
#
_entry.id   AF-A0A968XRB4-F1
#
_cell.length_a   1.000
_cell.length_b   1.000
_cell.length_c   1.000
_cell.angle_alpha   90.00
_cell.angle_beta   90.00
_cell.angle_gamma   90.00
#
_symmetry.space_group_name_H-M   'P 1'
#
loop_
_entity.id
_entity.type
_entity.pdbx_description
1 polymer ?
#
loop_
_entity_poly.entity_id
_entity_poly.type
_entity_poly.pdbx_seq_one_letter_code
_entity_poly.pdbx_strand_id
1 'polypeptide(L)'
;MVLRIEALARDAAGLPELKQIAVNETRKINRARQIFLLDLAGRRGAVSVSAVSGVSTPDRYAPVISGVTQLIARLQRERPLTEAIDFTLPAYCDPRVNLRQPIHFVRWRGFRLSTGGARCSAGF
;
A
#
# COMPACT_ATOMS: atom_id res chain seq x y z
N MET A 1 -6.54 -18.76 11.91
CA MET A 1 -6.51 -17.33 11.52
C MET A 1 -6.45 -17.17 10.00
N VAL A 2 -5.55 -17.85 9.28
CA VAL A 2 -5.44 -17.77 7.82
C VAL A 2 -6.75 -18.14 7.10
N LEU A 3 -7.41 -19.22 7.51
CA LEU A 3 -8.70 -19.65 6.95
C LEU A 3 -9.82 -18.59 7.06
N ARG A 4 -9.78 -17.75 8.10
CA ARG A 4 -10.75 -16.66 8.28
C ARG A 4 -10.49 -15.53 7.27
N ILE A 5 -9.22 -15.20 7.04
CA ILE A 5 -8.83 -14.16 6.06
C ILE A 5 -9.22 -14.61 4.65
N GLU A 6 -9.04 -15.88 4.34
CA GLU A 6 -9.44 -16.48 3.06
C GLU A 6 -10.96 -16.45 2.87
N ALA A 7 -11.73 -16.78 3.90
CA ALA A 7 -13.19 -16.67 3.86
C ALA A 7 -13.64 -15.22 3.62
N LEU A 8 -13.09 -14.26 4.38
CA LEU A 8 -13.37 -12.83 4.19
C LEU A 8 -13.02 -12.35 2.77
N ALA A 9 -11.90 -12.82 2.22
CA ALA A 9 -11.49 -12.46 0.87
C ALA A 9 -12.42 -13.05 -0.21
N ARG A 10 -12.98 -14.24 0.01
CA ARG A 10 -13.98 -14.85 -0.89
C ARG A 10 -15.32 -14.11 -0.84
N ASP A 11 -15.72 -13.66 0.34
CA ASP A 11 -17.01 -13.02 0.57
C ASP A 11 -17.00 -11.51 0.25
N ALA A 12 -15.84 -10.95 -0.09
CA ALA A 12 -15.71 -9.53 -0.40
C ALA A 12 -16.55 -9.16 -1.65
N ALA A 13 -17.38 -8.12 -1.52
CA ALA A 13 -18.27 -7.62 -2.56
C ALA A 13 -17.51 -7.00 -3.75
N GLY A 14 -16.24 -6.66 -3.57
CA GLY A 14 -15.40 -6.18 -4.67
C GLY A 14 -14.00 -5.75 -4.26
N LEU A 15 -13.26 -5.21 -5.23
CA LEU A 15 -11.88 -4.80 -5.04
C LEU A 15 -11.67 -3.78 -3.89
N PRO A 16 -12.51 -2.75 -3.71
CA PRO A 16 -12.32 -1.81 -2.59
C PRO A 16 -12.39 -2.50 -1.21
N GLU A 17 -13.33 -3.42 -1.03
CA GLU A 17 -13.48 -4.18 0.21
C GLU A 17 -12.31 -5.15 0.41
N LEU A 18 -11.88 -5.83 -0.67
CA LEU A 18 -10.71 -6.70 -0.62
C LEU A 18 -9.45 -5.93 -0.19
N LYS A 19 -9.24 -4.71 -0.69
CA LYS A 19 -8.13 -3.84 -0.29
C LYS A 19 -8.21 -3.50 1.22
N GLN A 20 -9.40 -3.26 1.73
CA GLN A 20 -9.62 -2.97 3.15
C GLN A 20 -9.38 -4.20 4.04
N ILE A 21 -9.86 -5.37 3.65
CA ILE A 21 -9.56 -6.64 4.33
C ILE A 21 -8.05 -6.88 4.34
N ALA A 22 -7.38 -6.68 3.19
CA ALA A 22 -5.94 -6.87 3.08
C ALA A 22 -5.16 -6.00 4.08
N VAL A 23 -5.41 -4.69 4.16
CA VAL A 23 -4.66 -3.82 5.08
C VAL A 23 -4.99 -4.08 6.55
N ASN A 24 -6.25 -4.40 6.88
CA ASN A 24 -6.68 -4.57 8.27
C ASN A 24 -6.31 -5.93 8.84
N GLU A 25 -6.49 -7.00 8.07
CA GLU A 25 -6.11 -8.35 8.53
C GLU A 25 -4.60 -8.53 8.52
N THR A 26 -3.86 -7.94 7.57
CA THR A 26 -2.39 -7.95 7.59
C THR A 26 -1.85 -7.22 8.82
N ARG A 27 -2.52 -6.17 9.30
CA ARG A 27 -2.11 -5.46 10.51
C ARG A 27 -2.25 -6.32 11.77
N LYS A 28 -3.20 -7.24 11.82
CA LYS A 28 -3.39 -8.14 12.97
C LYS A 28 -2.29 -9.20 13.09
N ILE A 29 -1.64 -9.55 11.98
CA ILE A 29 -0.55 -10.56 11.93
C ILE A 29 0.85 -9.95 11.89
N ASN A 30 0.96 -8.62 11.81
CA ASN A 30 2.22 -7.90 11.71
C ASN A 30 2.37 -6.90 12.87
N ARG A 31 3.60 -6.62 13.30
CA ARG A 31 3.88 -5.59 14.32
C ARG A 31 3.88 -4.16 13.76
N ALA A 32 3.46 -3.98 12.51
CA ALA A 32 3.36 -2.67 11.87
C ALA A 32 2.31 -1.78 12.55
N ARG A 33 2.68 -0.53 12.87
CA ARG A 33 1.74 0.45 13.46
C ARG A 33 0.62 0.82 12.49
N GLN A 34 0.94 0.86 11.19
CA GLN A 34 0.04 1.22 10.12
C GLN A 34 0.47 0.50 8.84
N ILE A 35 -0.51 0.04 8.05
CA ILE A 35 -0.29 -0.57 6.74
C ILE A 35 -0.93 0.30 5.68
N PHE A 36 -0.16 0.59 4.64
CA PHE A 36 -0.60 1.32 3.45
C PHE A 36 -0.59 0.36 2.27
N LEU A 37 -1.70 0.29 1.55
CA LEU A 37 -1.75 -0.37 0.24
C LEU A 37 -1.65 0.71 -0.82
N LEU A 38 -0.76 0.47 -1.79
CA LEU A 38 -0.50 1.40 -2.87
C LEU A 38 -0.83 0.77 -4.21
N ASP A 39 -1.54 1.52 -5.04
CA ASP A 39 -1.71 1.18 -6.44
C ASP A 39 -0.54 1.77 -7.21
N LEU A 40 0.19 0.91 -7.91
CA LEU A 40 1.27 1.29 -8.79
C LEU A 40 0.72 1.30 -10.21
N ALA A 41 0.23 2.46 -10.68
CA ALA A 41 -0.23 2.57 -12.06
C ALA A 41 0.99 2.50 -13.01
N GLY A 42 0.96 1.56 -13.95
CA GLY A 42 2.05 1.31 -14.90
C GLY A 42 2.43 2.51 -15.78
N ARG A 43 3.58 2.40 -16.46
CA ARG A 43 4.23 3.32 -17.43
C ARG A 43 4.41 4.82 -17.06
N ARG A 44 3.60 5.42 -16.19
CA ARG A 44 3.75 6.84 -15.75
C ARG A 44 4.24 7.01 -14.32
N GLY A 45 4.48 5.93 -13.57
CA GLY A 45 5.00 6.01 -12.20
C GLY A 45 4.06 6.72 -11.23
N ALA A 46 2.76 6.77 -11.55
CA ALA A 46 1.76 7.33 -10.66
C ALA A 46 1.51 6.33 -9.53
N VAL A 47 1.95 6.72 -8.33
CA VAL A 47 1.72 5.99 -7.09
C VAL A 47 0.53 6.65 -6.40
N SER A 48 -0.43 5.85 -5.94
CA SER A 48 -1.51 6.33 -5.08
C SER A 48 -1.73 5.38 -3.92
N VAL A 49 -2.06 5.92 -2.75
CA VAL A 49 -2.50 5.11 -1.60
C VAL A 49 -3.97 4.76 -1.80
N SER A 50 -4.27 3.47 -1.91
CA SER A 50 -5.60 2.96 -2.20
C SER A 50 -6.33 2.45 -0.95
N ALA A 51 -5.60 2.04 0.08
CA ALA A 51 -6.18 1.69 1.38
C ALA A 51 -5.17 1.92 2.52
N VAL A 52 -5.70 2.18 3.73
CA VAL A 52 -4.90 2.38 4.94
C VAL A 52 -5.56 1.64 6.09
N SER A 53 -4.78 0.87 6.84
CA SER A 53 -5.30 0.10 7.98
C SER A 53 -5.97 1.00 9.01
N GLY A 54 -7.18 0.65 9.45
CA GLY A 54 -7.97 1.42 10.40
C GLY A 54 -8.64 2.67 9.84
N VAL A 55 -8.65 2.85 8.51
CA VAL A 55 -9.27 4.00 7.83
C VAL A 55 -10.17 3.50 6.70
N SER A 56 -11.47 3.82 6.78
CA SER A 56 -12.46 3.44 5.77
C SER A 56 -12.23 4.16 4.44
N THR A 57 -12.02 5.48 4.49
CA THR A 57 -11.79 6.32 3.31
C THR A 57 -10.52 7.16 3.53
N PRO A 58 -9.39 6.80 2.90
CA PRO A 58 -8.15 7.56 3.03
C PRO A 58 -8.29 8.98 2.45
N ASP A 59 -7.96 10.00 3.24
CA ASP A 59 -7.83 11.37 2.72
C ASP A 59 -6.49 11.53 2.00
N ARG A 60 -6.54 11.69 0.67
CA ARG A 60 -5.35 11.88 -0.17
C ARG A 60 -4.53 13.12 0.18
N TYR A 61 -5.14 14.11 0.84
CA TYR A 61 -4.46 15.34 1.25
C TYR A 61 -3.88 15.26 2.66
N ALA A 62 -4.15 14.17 3.40
CA ALA A 62 -3.55 13.96 4.70
C ALA A 62 -2.01 13.95 4.57
N PRO A 63 -1.28 14.70 5.41
CA PRO A 63 0.18 14.84 5.29
C PRO A 63 0.93 13.50 5.25
N VAL A 64 0.46 12.52 6.02
CA VAL A 64 1.05 11.17 6.05
C VAL A 64 0.86 10.44 4.73
N ILE A 65 -0.34 10.50 4.13
CA ILE A 65 -0.63 9.84 2.86
C ILE A 65 0.16 10.49 1.72
N SER A 66 0.19 11.83 1.69
CA SER A 66 1.00 12.58 0.72
C SER A 66 2.49 12.26 0.87
N GLY A 67 3.02 12.26 2.10
CA GLY A 67 4.43 11.95 2.36
C GLY A 67 4.82 10.51 1.98
N VAL A 68 3.99 9.52 2.31
CA VAL A 68 4.20 8.12 1.88
C VAL A 68 4.17 8.00 0.36
N THR A 69 3.22 8.65 -0.30
CA THR A 69 3.11 8.63 -1.77
C THR A 69 4.37 9.20 -2.43
N GLN A 70 4.86 10.34 -1.95
CA GLN A 70 6.08 10.97 -2.46
C GLN A 70 7.33 10.12 -2.21
N LEU A 71 7.45 9.52 -1.02
CA LEU A 71 8.54 8.62 -0.67
C LEU A 71 8.60 7.42 -1.62
N ILE A 72 7.48 6.74 -1.84
CA ILE A 72 7.42 5.58 -2.73
C ILE A 72 7.66 5.99 -4.19
N ALA A 73 7.10 7.10 -4.64
CA ALA A 73 7.35 7.63 -5.98
C ALA A 73 8.82 7.96 -6.22
N ARG A 74 9.53 8.47 -5.20
CA ARG A 74 10.98 8.68 -5.27
C ARG A 74 11.73 7.35 -5.35
N LEU A 75 11.42 6.40 -4.48
CA LEU A 75 12.07 5.08 -4.47
C LEU A 75 11.91 4.35 -5.80
N GLN A 76 10.75 4.47 -6.47
CA GLN A 76 10.54 3.88 -7.80
C GLN A 76 11.47 4.43 -8.88
N ARG A 77 11.90 5.70 -8.79
CA ARG A 77 12.85 6.29 -9.75
C ARG A 77 14.25 5.75 -9.58
N GLU A 78 14.61 5.38 -8.36
CA GLU A 78 15.96 4.94 -8.01
C GLU A 78 16.11 3.43 -8.14
N ARG A 79 15.04 2.67 -7.89
CA ARG A 79 15.02 1.21 -8.10
C ARG A 79 13.61 0.67 -8.34
N PRO A 80 13.48 -0.43 -9.12
CA PRO A 80 12.20 -1.10 -9.28
C PRO A 80 11.72 -1.70 -7.94
N LEU A 81 10.48 -1.38 -7.55
CA LEU A 81 9.85 -1.86 -6.31
C LEU A 81 9.22 -3.26 -6.47
N THR A 82 9.94 -4.19 -7.11
CA THR A 82 9.45 -5.54 -7.39
C THR A 82 9.69 -6.52 -6.25
N GLU A 83 10.72 -6.27 -5.43
CA GLU A 83 11.14 -7.16 -4.35
C GLU A 83 10.82 -6.57 -2.98
N ALA A 84 10.82 -7.42 -1.95
CA ALA A 84 10.66 -6.95 -0.58
C ALA A 84 11.84 -6.07 -0.19
N ILE A 85 11.59 -4.88 0.35
CA ILE A 85 12.67 -4.01 0.80
C ILE A 85 12.38 -3.41 2.17
N ASP A 86 13.34 -3.57 3.08
CA ASP A 86 13.34 -2.94 4.39
C ASP A 86 14.29 -1.74 4.38
N PHE A 87 13.88 -0.62 4.96
CA PHE A 87 14.75 0.55 5.12
C PHE A 87 14.35 1.42 6.31
N THR A 88 15.35 2.06 6.91
CA THR A 88 15.19 3.02 8.02
C THR A 88 15.22 4.43 7.47
N LEU A 89 14.28 5.28 7.89
CA LEU A 89 14.29 6.72 7.63
C LEU A 89 15.10 7.38 8.76
N PRO A 90 16.25 8.03 8.43
CA PRO A 90 16.20 9.31 7.74
C PRO A 90 17.04 9.43 6.46
N ALA A 91 17.60 8.36 5.90
CA ALA A 91 18.42 8.44 4.67
C ALA A 91 17.69 9.05 3.45
N TYR A 92 16.35 9.14 3.48
CA TYR A 92 15.47 9.65 2.42
C TYR A 92 14.54 10.78 2.86
N CYS A 93 14.68 11.31 4.08
CA CYS A 93 13.88 12.42 4.55
C CYS A 93 14.42 13.73 3.97
N ASP A 94 13.82 14.21 2.88
CA ASP A 94 13.96 15.61 2.49
C ASP A 94 13.33 16.46 3.61
N PRO A 95 14.03 17.49 4.16
CA PRO A 95 13.47 18.40 5.16
C PRO A 95 12.19 19.12 4.71
N ARG A 96 11.86 19.09 3.41
CA ARG A 96 10.61 19.62 2.83
C ARG A 96 9.42 18.66 2.93
N VAL A 97 9.64 17.38 3.26
CA VAL A 97 8.57 16.38 3.42
C VAL A 97 8.06 16.45 4.86
N ASN A 98 6.88 17.08 5.04
CA ASN A 98 6.25 17.29 6.34
C ASN A 98 5.56 16.01 6.85
N LEU A 99 6.33 14.97 7.15
CA LEU A 99 5.87 13.85 7.96
C LEU A 99 5.96 14.26 9.43
N ARG A 100 4.92 14.94 9.95
CA ARG A 100 4.82 15.33 11.38
C ARG A 100 5.00 14.15 12.34
N GLN A 101 4.81 12.92 11.87
CA GLN A 101 5.07 11.70 12.61
C GLN A 101 6.23 10.95 11.94
N PRO A 102 7.33 10.68 12.67
CA PRO A 102 8.46 10.01 12.06
C PRO A 102 8.10 8.53 11.84
N ILE A 103 7.85 8.19 10.58
CA ILE A 103 7.92 6.80 10.14
C ILE A 103 9.41 6.48 10.15
N HIS A 104 9.89 5.72 11.14
CA HIS A 104 11.32 5.41 11.27
C HIS A 104 11.74 4.19 10.46
N PHE A 105 10.81 3.25 10.25
CA PHE A 105 11.08 1.99 9.58
C PHE A 105 9.96 1.69 8.59
N VAL A 106 10.34 1.32 7.37
CA VAL A 106 9.42 0.93 6.31
C VAL A 106 9.82 -0.45 5.80
N ARG A 107 8.82 -1.31 5.64
CA ARG A 107 8.92 -2.61 4.96
C ARG A 107 8.02 -2.59 3.75
N TRP A 108 8.63 -2.60 2.57
CA TRP A 108 7.95 -2.74 1.29
C TRP A 108 7.75 -4.22 0.95
N ARG A 109 6.58 -4.57 0.44
CA ARG A 109 6.26 -5.89 -0.11
C ARG A 109 5.52 -5.69 -1.43
N GLY A 110 6.16 -6.10 -2.53
CA GLY A 110 5.52 -6.13 -3.84
C GLY A 110 4.55 -7.31 -3.93
N PHE A 111 3.35 -7.04 -4.44
CA PHE A 111 2.39 -8.08 -4.82
C PHE A 111 2.15 -7.97 -6.32
N ARG A 112 2.27 -9.10 -7.03
CA ARG A 112 1.72 -9.22 -8.38
C ARG A 112 0.40 -9.92 -8.25
N LEU A 113 -0.66 -9.32 -8.80
CA LEU A 113 -1.87 -10.09 -9.06
C LEU A 113 -1.47 -11.21 -10.02
N SER A 114 -1.62 -12.46 -9.59
CA SER A 114 -1.54 -13.56 -10.52
C SER A 114 -2.66 -13.35 -11.52
N THR A 115 -2.33 -13.17 -12.80
CA THR A 115 -3.30 -13.25 -13.90
C THR A 115 -3.73 -14.71 -14.05
N GLY A 116 -4.38 -15.25 -13.02
CA GLY A 116 -4.99 -16.56 -12.98
C GLY A 116 -6.50 -16.36 -12.98
N GLY A 117 -7.11 -16.46 -14.16
CA GLY A 117 -8.49 -16.91 -14.30
C GLY A 117 -9.63 -15.90 -14.11
N ALA A 118 -9.42 -14.58 -14.07
CA ALA A 118 -10.53 -13.62 -14.15
C ALA A 118 -10.26 -12.55 -15.20
N ARG A 119 -10.82 -12.77 -16.40
CA ARG A 119 -11.08 -11.71 -17.38
C ARG A 119 -12.08 -10.74 -16.75
N CYS A 120 -11.61 -9.68 -16.12
CA CYS A 120 -12.42 -8.48 -15.96
C CYS A 120 -12.24 -7.65 -17.23
N SER A 121 -13.08 -7.94 -18.22
CA SER A 121 -13.36 -6.99 -19.30
C SER A 121 -14.15 -5.81 -18.72
N ALA A 122 -13.51 -4.66 -18.63
CA ALA A 122 -14.16 -3.36 -18.73
C ALA A 122 -13.24 -2.55 -19.65
N GLY A 123 -13.60 -2.19 -20.88
CA GLY A 123 -14.92 -1.72 -21.30
C GLY A 123 -14.90 -0.20 -21.16
N PHE A 124 -14.26 0.43 -22.16
CA PHE A 124 -14.08 1.88 -22.42
C PHE A 124 -13.08 2.65 -21.55
#